data_AF-A0A4V2YHX5-F1
#
_entry.id   AF-A0A4V2YHX5-F1
#
_cell.length_a   1.000
_cell.length_b   1.000
_cell.length_c   1.000
_cell.angle_alpha   90.00
_cell.angle_beta   90.00
_cell.angle_gamma   90.00
#
_symmetry.space_group_name_H-M   'P 1'
#
loop_
_entity.id
_entity.type
_entity.pdbx_description
1 polymer ?
#
loop_
_entity_poly.entity_id
_entity_poly.type
_entity_poly.pdbx_seq_one_letter_code
_entity_poly.pdbx_strand_id
1 'polypeptide(L)'
;MTDQTSPAEALLIRRYREALGISPEIAATRLQIKLSARRWRQIEAGEETKGGKPAEASPSQLAHMATVVGIEPDQLRELGHDEAAEIQEVIKARLAAEPTSTDPLAGLPADPGERVAELARRQRVLATELERVAGKPPEATDEDRRQERTR
;
A
#
# COMPACT_ATOMS: atom_id res chain seq x y z
N MET A 1 22.86 -31.09 -15.47
CA MET A 1 21.86 -30.62 -14.48
C MET A 1 22.58 -29.62 -13.62
N THR A 2 22.43 -28.32 -13.89
CA THR A 2 23.02 -27.28 -13.04
C THR A 2 22.15 -27.14 -11.81
N ASP A 3 22.70 -27.50 -10.64
CA ASP A 3 22.09 -27.24 -9.34
C ASP A 3 21.99 -25.72 -9.14
N GLN A 4 20.90 -25.16 -9.63
CA GLN A 4 20.63 -23.73 -9.58
C GLN A 4 20.00 -23.43 -8.22
N THR A 5 20.89 -23.22 -7.25
CA THR A 5 20.50 -22.87 -5.89
C THR A 5 20.02 -21.43 -5.91
N SER A 6 18.74 -21.18 -5.62
CA SER A 6 18.21 -19.82 -5.51
C SER A 6 19.06 -19.00 -4.52
N PRO A 7 19.27 -17.69 -4.75
CA PRO A 7 20.02 -16.83 -3.83
C PRO A 7 19.48 -16.91 -2.40
N ALA A 8 20.36 -16.74 -1.41
CA ALA A 8 20.00 -16.92 0.00
C ALA A 8 18.87 -15.95 0.43
N GLU A 9 18.90 -14.71 -0.06
CA GLU A 9 17.88 -13.70 0.16
C GLU A 9 16.54 -14.06 -0.50
N ALA A 10 16.57 -14.68 -1.69
CA ALA A 10 15.38 -15.14 -2.38
C ALA A 10 14.67 -16.25 -1.59
N LEU A 11 15.45 -17.18 -1.02
CA LEU A 11 14.93 -18.22 -0.13
C LEU A 11 14.37 -17.63 1.16
N LEU A 12 15.02 -16.61 1.74
CA LEU A 12 14.54 -15.94 2.95
C LEU A 12 13.19 -15.27 2.70
N ILE A 13 13.08 -14.48 1.64
CA ILE A 13 11.83 -13.80 1.24
C ILE A 13 10.72 -14.82 1.02
N ARG A 14 11.01 -15.91 0.30
CA ARG A 14 10.04 -16.98 0.02
C ARG A 14 9.53 -17.62 1.31
N ARG A 15 10.41 -17.97 2.25
CA ARG A 15 10.03 -18.61 3.53
C ARG A 15 9.12 -17.70 4.36
N TYR A 16 9.47 -16.42 4.47
CA TYR A 16 8.65 -15.45 5.20
C TYR A 16 7.29 -15.24 4.54
N ARG A 17 7.26 -15.13 3.20
CA ARG A 17 6.00 -15.05 2.44
C ARG A 17 5.11 -16.28 2.66
N GLU A 18 5.68 -17.48 2.62
CA GLU A 18 4.97 -18.74 2.85
C GLU A 18 4.46 -18.83 4.30
N ALA A 19 5.23 -18.38 5.29
CA ALA A 19 4.80 -18.31 6.68
C ALA A 19 3.62 -17.35 6.89
N LEU A 20 3.53 -16.28 6.09
CA LEU A 20 2.38 -15.36 6.07
C LEU A 20 1.16 -15.91 5.31
N GLY A 21 1.29 -17.05 4.63
CA GLY A 21 0.20 -17.67 3.86
C GLY A 21 -0.25 -16.87 2.64
N ILE A 22 0.59 -15.95 2.12
CA ILE A 22 0.23 -15.10 0.98
C ILE A 22 0.89 -15.58 -0.33
N SER A 23 0.16 -15.45 -1.43
CA SER A 23 0.70 -15.74 -2.76
C SER A 23 1.65 -14.62 -3.23
N PRO A 24 2.56 -14.90 -4.20
CA PRO A 24 3.39 -13.87 -4.83
C PRO A 24 2.58 -12.71 -5.41
N GLU A 25 1.37 -12.98 -5.93
CA GLU A 25 0.44 -11.96 -6.39
C GLU A 25 0.03 -10.99 -5.28
N ILE A 26 -0.41 -11.54 -4.14
CA ILE A 26 -0.82 -10.74 -2.98
C ILE A 26 0.37 -9.98 -2.40
N ALA A 27 1.55 -10.59 -2.39
CA ALA A 27 2.76 -9.92 -1.94
C ALA A 27 3.13 -8.75 -2.87
N ALA A 28 3.06 -8.95 -4.18
CA ALA A 28 3.37 -7.90 -5.16
C ALA A 28 2.37 -6.72 -5.11
N THR A 29 1.09 -6.95 -4.81
CA THR A 29 0.11 -5.86 -4.64
C THR A 29 0.34 -5.02 -3.40
N ARG A 30 1.07 -5.53 -2.39
CA ARG A 30 1.42 -4.80 -1.16
C ARG A 30 2.64 -3.90 -1.33
N LEU A 31 3.38 -4.03 -2.43
CA LEU A 31 4.55 -3.20 -2.68
C LEU A 31 4.18 -1.75 -2.98
N GLN A 32 5.00 -0.82 -2.48
CA GLN A 32 4.90 0.60 -2.81
C GLN A 32 5.58 0.95 -4.15
N ILE A 33 6.21 -0.02 -4.80
CA ILE A 33 6.86 0.12 -6.10
C ILE A 33 6.14 -0.70 -7.17
N LYS A 34 6.31 -0.30 -8.43
CA LYS A 34 5.82 -1.08 -9.58
C LYS A 34 6.68 -2.32 -9.77
N LEU A 35 6.32 -3.41 -9.11
CA LEU A 35 6.88 -4.74 -9.34
C LEU A 35 5.75 -5.70 -9.70
N SER A 36 5.90 -6.43 -10.81
CA SER A 36 4.90 -7.42 -11.21
C SER A 36 5.03 -8.70 -10.37
N ALA A 37 3.91 -9.41 -10.17
CA ALA A 37 3.90 -10.74 -9.55
C ALA A 37 4.82 -11.74 -10.30
N ARG A 38 4.94 -11.59 -11.62
CA ARG A 38 5.89 -12.37 -12.42
C ARG A 38 7.33 -12.09 -12.00
N ARG A 39 7.72 -10.82 -11.85
CA ARG A 39 9.08 -10.45 -11.43
C ARG A 39 9.34 -10.92 -10.00
N TRP A 40 8.36 -10.80 -9.11
CA TRP A 40 8.47 -11.35 -7.74
C TRP A 40 8.84 -12.84 -7.76
N ARG A 41 8.14 -13.66 -8.55
CA ARG A 41 8.43 -15.09 -8.69
C ARG A 41 9.83 -15.38 -9.23
N GLN A 42 10.27 -14.59 -10.22
CA GLN A 42 11.61 -14.73 -10.79
C GLN A 42 12.68 -14.49 -9.72
N ILE A 43 12.51 -13.43 -8.92
CA ILE A 43 13.42 -13.11 -7.82
C ILE A 43 13.44 -14.25 -6.80
N GLU A 44 12.27 -14.75 -6.35
CA GLU A 44 12.21 -15.89 -5.42
C GLU A 44 12.80 -17.19 -5.99
N ALA A 45 12.66 -17.42 -7.29
CA ALA A 45 13.25 -18.56 -7.97
C ALA A 45 14.77 -18.40 -8.18
N GLY A 46 15.27 -17.16 -8.20
CA GLY A 46 16.64 -16.83 -8.57
C GLY A 46 16.90 -16.85 -10.08
N GLU A 47 15.88 -17.01 -10.92
CA GLU A 47 16.02 -17.15 -12.37
C GLU A 47 14.98 -16.37 -13.18
N GLU A 48 15.44 -15.81 -14.31
CA GLU A 48 14.58 -15.20 -15.30
C GLU A 48 13.99 -16.26 -16.24
N THR A 49 12.66 -16.27 -16.35
CA THR A 49 11.92 -17.23 -17.20
C THR A 49 12.31 -17.19 -18.69
N LYS A 50 13.00 -16.13 -19.15
CA LYS A 50 13.44 -15.97 -20.54
C LYS A 50 14.96 -15.91 -20.57
N GLY A 51 15.59 -17.04 -20.86
CA GLY A 51 17.03 -17.15 -21.08
C GLY A 51 17.85 -17.65 -19.90
N GLY A 52 17.22 -18.07 -18.79
CA GLY A 52 17.90 -18.75 -17.67
C GLY A 52 18.93 -17.88 -16.94
N LYS A 53 18.87 -16.56 -17.14
CA LYS A 53 19.75 -15.61 -16.46
C LYS A 53 19.38 -15.55 -14.98
N PRO A 54 20.35 -15.31 -14.07
CA PRO A 54 20.04 -15.04 -12.68
C PRO A 54 19.06 -13.85 -12.58
N ALA A 55 17.96 -14.03 -11.85
CA ALA A 55 17.04 -12.94 -11.57
C ALA A 55 17.51 -12.17 -10.34
N GLU A 56 18.60 -11.42 -10.52
CA GLU A 56 19.14 -10.57 -9.46
C GLU A 56 18.18 -9.41 -9.18
N ALA A 57 17.78 -9.28 -7.93
CA ALA A 57 16.95 -8.18 -7.48
C ALA A 57 17.84 -6.97 -7.17
N SER A 58 17.39 -5.78 -7.56
CA SER A 58 18.10 -4.58 -7.13
C SER A 58 17.95 -4.37 -5.62
N PRO A 59 18.87 -3.65 -4.95
CA PRO A 59 18.78 -3.37 -3.52
C PRO A 59 17.42 -2.77 -3.12
N SER A 60 16.88 -1.85 -3.92
CA SER A 60 15.55 -1.28 -3.72
C SER A 60 14.44 -2.34 -3.82
N GLN A 61 14.50 -3.26 -4.79
CA GLN A 61 13.52 -4.34 -4.91
C GLN A 61 13.55 -5.26 -3.68
N LEU A 62 14.76 -5.66 -3.24
CA LEU A 62 14.93 -6.47 -2.04
C LEU A 62 14.38 -5.77 -0.80
N ALA A 63 14.70 -4.50 -0.60
CA ALA A 63 14.22 -3.71 0.54
C ALA A 63 12.69 -3.65 0.61
N HIS A 64 12.02 -3.40 -0.52
CA HIS A 64 10.56 -3.38 -0.56
C HIS A 64 9.95 -4.78 -0.37
N MET A 65 10.54 -5.83 -0.96
CA MET A 65 10.08 -7.20 -0.77
C MET A 65 10.22 -7.62 0.71
N ALA A 66 11.38 -7.36 1.32
CA ALA A 66 11.66 -7.63 2.72
C ALA A 66 10.67 -6.91 3.65
N THR A 67 10.35 -5.65 3.36
CA THR A 67 9.34 -4.88 4.09
C THR A 67 7.96 -5.55 4.03
N VAL A 68 7.53 -6.01 2.86
CA VAL A 68 6.22 -6.66 2.68
C VAL A 68 6.10 -7.97 3.45
N VAL A 69 7.18 -8.74 3.52
CA VAL A 69 7.18 -10.06 4.18
C VAL A 69 7.64 -10.02 5.64
N GLY A 70 8.02 -8.85 6.16
CA GLY A 70 8.41 -8.66 7.56
C GLY A 70 9.80 -9.18 7.91
N ILE A 71 10.73 -9.18 6.96
CA ILE A 71 12.15 -9.43 7.24
C ILE A 71 12.75 -8.18 7.90
N GLU A 72 13.64 -8.37 8.87
CA GLU A 72 14.35 -7.26 9.52
C GLU A 72 15.61 -6.84 8.75
N PRO A 73 16.02 -5.55 8.76
CA PRO A 73 17.19 -5.06 8.05
C PRO A 73 18.48 -5.83 8.39
N ASP A 74 18.64 -6.24 9.65
CA ASP A 74 19.82 -7.02 10.07
C ASP A 74 19.92 -8.36 9.36
N GLN A 75 18.80 -9.00 9.03
CA GLN A 75 18.79 -10.26 8.29
C GLN A 75 19.23 -10.07 6.82
N LEU A 76 19.04 -8.86 6.26
CA LEU A 76 19.58 -8.53 4.94
C LEU A 76 21.10 -8.27 5.02
N ARG A 77 21.58 -7.60 6.08
CA ARG A 77 23.01 -7.38 6.33
C ARG A 77 23.76 -8.69 6.51
N GLU A 78 23.19 -9.63 7.26
CA GLU A 78 23.76 -10.99 7.44
C GLU A 78 23.96 -11.73 6.11
N LEU A 79 23.18 -11.39 5.09
CA LEU A 79 23.27 -11.93 3.74
C LEU A 79 24.13 -11.07 2.79
N GLY A 80 24.76 -10.01 3.29
CA GLY A 80 25.62 -9.11 2.51
C GLY A 80 24.87 -8.06 1.69
N HIS A 81 23.60 -7.80 2.00
CA HIS A 81 22.76 -6.81 1.30
C HIS A 81 22.62 -5.50 2.11
N ASP A 82 23.76 -4.88 2.43
CA ASP A 82 23.82 -3.65 3.25
C ASP A 82 23.00 -2.50 2.66
N GLU A 83 23.13 -2.26 1.35
CA GLU A 83 22.37 -1.21 0.66
C GLU A 83 20.85 -1.46 0.73
N ALA A 84 20.41 -2.72 0.63
CA ALA A 84 19.00 -3.05 0.77
C ALA A 84 18.51 -2.84 2.21
N ALA A 85 19.33 -3.14 3.21
CA ALA A 85 19.03 -2.90 4.61
C ALA A 85 18.87 -1.40 4.92
N GLU A 86 19.77 -0.56 4.41
CA GLU A 86 19.67 0.90 4.55
C GLU A 86 18.39 1.46 3.91
N ILE A 87 18.08 1.03 2.68
CA ILE A 87 16.84 1.43 2.01
C ILE A 87 15.61 0.97 2.83
N GLN A 88 15.66 -0.24 3.39
CA GLN A 88 14.58 -0.76 4.21
C GLN A 88 14.35 0.06 5.47
N GLU A 89 15.40 0.48 6.17
CA GLU A 89 15.29 1.35 7.35
C GLU A 89 14.61 2.68 7.00
N VAL A 90 14.97 3.28 5.87
CA VAL A 90 14.31 4.49 5.37
C VAL A 90 12.83 4.24 5.07
N ILE A 91 12.48 3.11 4.45
CA ILE A 91 11.08 2.72 4.20
C ILE A 91 10.31 2.57 5.52
N LYS A 92 10.87 1.84 6.50
CA LYS A 92 10.24 1.64 7.81
C LYS A 92 10.09 2.95 8.58
N ALA A 93 11.10 3.81 8.57
CA ALA A 93 11.05 5.12 9.21
C ALA A 93 9.96 6.00 8.58
N ARG A 94 9.83 6.00 7.26
CA ARG A 94 8.76 6.72 6.56
C ARG A 94 7.39 6.18 6.92
N LEU A 95 7.21 4.86 6.91
CA LEU A 95 5.94 4.21 7.29
C LEU A 95 5.54 4.51 8.75
N ALA A 96 6.52 4.63 9.64
CA ALA A 96 6.28 5.02 11.04
C ALA A 96 5.97 6.51 11.19
N ALA A 97 6.56 7.37 10.34
CA ALA A 97 6.35 8.81 10.36
C ALA A 97 5.06 9.26 9.66
N GLU A 98 4.51 8.45 8.74
CA GLU A 98 3.18 8.70 8.20
C GLU A 98 2.16 8.56 9.33
N PRO A 99 1.42 9.63 9.70
CA PRO A 99 0.45 9.57 10.78
C PRO A 99 -0.67 8.65 10.34
N THR A 100 -0.54 7.38 10.72
CA THR A 100 -1.59 6.39 10.60
C THR A 100 -2.61 6.68 11.69
N SER A 101 -3.26 7.84 11.58
CA SER A 101 -4.43 8.13 12.38
C SER A 101 -5.60 7.36 11.77
N THR A 102 -5.61 6.04 11.98
CA THR A 102 -6.78 5.20 11.77
C THR A 102 -7.81 5.38 12.87
N ASP A 103 -7.53 6.17 13.90
CA ASP A 103 -8.54 6.60 14.85
C ASP A 103 -9.49 7.59 14.15
N PRO A 104 -10.75 7.18 13.84
CA PRO A 104 -11.73 8.08 13.26
C PRO A 104 -12.08 9.25 14.20
N LEU A 105 -11.67 9.18 15.47
CA LEU A 105 -11.88 10.20 16.49
C LEU A 105 -10.67 11.12 16.69
N ALA A 106 -9.55 10.87 16.00
CA ALA A 106 -8.40 11.76 16.12
C ALA A 106 -8.71 13.17 15.59
N GLY A 107 -8.27 14.16 16.37
CA GLY A 107 -8.57 15.57 16.08
C GLY A 107 -10.04 15.95 16.28
N LEU A 108 -10.86 15.08 16.89
CA LEU A 108 -12.17 15.47 17.40
C LEU A 108 -12.07 15.98 18.85
N PRO A 109 -13.03 16.80 19.30
CA PRO A 109 -13.14 17.23 20.67
C PRO A 109 -13.18 16.07 21.68
N ALA A 110 -12.60 16.31 22.86
CA ALA A 110 -12.67 15.38 23.99
C ALA A 110 -14.10 15.26 24.55
N ASP A 111 -14.87 16.35 24.50
CA ASP A 111 -16.26 16.39 24.90
C ASP A 111 -17.16 15.57 23.93
N PRO A 112 -18.00 14.66 24.43
CA PRO A 112 -18.89 13.85 23.60
C PRO A 112 -19.91 14.67 22.78
N GLY A 113 -20.41 15.78 23.31
CA GLY A 113 -21.38 16.63 22.64
C GLY A 113 -20.75 17.38 21.46
N GLU A 114 -19.60 17.99 21.68
CA GLU A 114 -18.84 18.67 20.62
C GLU A 114 -18.34 17.69 19.55
N ARG A 115 -17.95 16.47 19.96
CA ARG A 115 -17.55 15.40 19.05
C ARG A 115 -18.67 15.00 18.08
N VAL A 116 -19.90 14.84 18.58
CA VAL A 116 -21.06 14.50 17.76
C VAL A 116 -21.39 15.65 16.79
N ALA A 117 -21.30 16.90 17.25
CA ALA A 117 -21.54 18.07 16.41
C ALA A 117 -20.52 18.17 15.25
N GLU A 118 -19.24 17.95 15.53
CA GLU A 118 -18.17 17.97 14.52
C GLU A 118 -18.30 16.81 13.53
N LEU A 119 -18.65 15.60 14.00
CA LEU A 119 -18.93 14.46 13.10
C LEU A 119 -20.11 14.75 12.16
N ALA A 120 -21.20 15.32 12.68
CA ALA A 120 -22.36 15.70 11.88
C ALA A 120 -22.04 16.81 10.85
N ARG A 121 -21.09 17.70 11.17
CA ARG A 121 -20.59 18.70 10.22
C ARG A 121 -19.78 18.04 9.11
N ARG A 122 -18.84 17.16 9.44
CA ARG A 122 -18.01 16.42 8.47
C ARG A 122 -18.86 15.56 7.54
N GLN A 123 -19.86 14.85 8.08
CA GLN A 123 -20.80 14.04 7.28
C GLN A 123 -21.58 14.89 6.26
N ARG A 124 -22.03 16.09 6.63
CA ARG A 124 -22.73 16.99 5.70
C ARG A 124 -21.84 17.44 4.55
N VAL A 125 -20.58 17.80 4.83
CA VAL A 125 -19.62 18.18 3.79
C VAL A 125 -19.38 17.02 2.83
N LEU A 126 -19.16 15.81 3.37
CA LEU A 126 -18.97 14.62 2.56
C LEU A 126 -20.19 14.29 1.69
N ALA A 127 -21.40 14.42 2.23
CA ALA A 127 -22.63 14.22 1.46
C ALA A 127 -22.72 15.21 0.29
N THR A 128 -22.43 16.49 0.52
CA THR A 128 -22.42 17.51 -0.54
C THR A 128 -21.35 17.23 -1.61
N GLU A 129 -20.15 16.82 -1.22
CA GLU A 129 -19.09 16.49 -2.17
C GLU A 129 -19.44 15.22 -2.97
N LEU A 130 -20.02 14.21 -2.34
CA LEU A 130 -20.51 13.02 -3.02
C LEU A 130 -21.62 13.36 -4.03
N GLU A 131 -22.54 14.25 -3.69
CA GLU A 131 -23.59 14.72 -4.61
C GLU A 131 -23.01 15.48 -5.81
N ARG A 132 -21.99 16.33 -5.59
CA ARG A 132 -21.27 17.02 -6.66
C ARG A 132 -20.54 16.05 -7.59
N VAL A 133 -19.83 15.07 -7.02
CA VAL A 133 -19.09 14.06 -7.78
C VAL A 133 -20.04 13.11 -8.52
N ALA A 134 -21.20 12.80 -7.94
CA ALA A 134 -22.21 11.95 -8.57
C ALA A 134 -23.05 12.65 -9.66
N GLY A 135 -22.84 13.95 -9.90
CA GLY A 135 -23.46 14.67 -11.02
C GLY A 135 -24.99 14.81 -10.92
N LYS A 136 -25.56 14.82 -9.72
CA LYS A 136 -26.99 15.10 -9.54
C LYS A 136 -27.20 16.63 -9.63
N PRO A 137 -27.91 17.16 -10.63
CA PRO A 137 -28.20 18.59 -10.65
C PRO A 137 -29.02 18.95 -9.40
N PRO A 138 -28.81 20.13 -8.80
CA PRO A 138 -29.60 20.55 -7.66
C PRO A 138 -31.07 20.52 -8.07
N GLU A 139 -31.88 19.80 -7.30
CA GLU A 139 -33.31 19.68 -7.49
C GLU A 139 -33.89 21.09 -7.44
N ALA A 140 -34.33 21.61 -8.59
CA ALA A 140 -34.89 22.95 -8.68
C ALA A 140 -36.05 23.06 -7.69
N THR A 141 -35.89 23.93 -6.70
CA THR A 141 -36.92 24.29 -5.73
C THR A 141 -38.20 24.67 -6.49
N ASP A 142 -39.37 24.22 -6.02
CA ASP A 142 -40.69 24.44 -6.67
C ASP A 142 -41.02 25.93 -6.95
N GLU A 143 -40.22 26.85 -6.42
CA GLU A 143 -40.28 28.29 -6.66
C GLU A 143 -39.87 28.69 -8.09
N ASP A 144 -38.92 27.97 -8.72
CA ASP A 144 -38.53 28.21 -10.12
C ASP A 144 -39.62 27.75 -11.10
N ARG A 145 -40.33 26.66 -10.78
CA ARG A 145 -41.38 26.09 -11.64
C ARG A 145 -42.64 26.96 -11.72
N ARG A 146 -42.83 27.90 -10.77
CA ARG A 146 -43.95 28.87 -10.82
C ARG A 146 -43.69 30.05 -11.75
N GLN A 147 -42.43 30.41 -12.03
CA GLN A 147 -42.13 31.59 -12.84
C GLN A 147 -42.28 31.34 -14.35
N GLU A 148 -42.23 30.09 -14.81
CA GLU A 148 -42.36 29.73 -16.24
C GLU A 148 -43.81 29.63 -16.77
N ARG A 149 -44.85 29.65 -15.92
CA ARG A 149 -46.26 29.55 -16.36
C ARG A 149 -46.93 30.90 -16.62
N THR A 150 -46.18 32.00 -16.55
CA THR A 150 -46.71 33.38 -16.70
C THR A 150 -46.05 34.17 -17.85
N ARG A 151 -45.54 33.48 -18.87
CA ARG A 151 -45.17 34.09 -20.15
C ARG A 151 -45.95 33.49 -21.29
#